data_AF-A0A524IIF9-F1
#
_entry.id   AF-A0A524IIF9-F1
#
_cell.length_a   1.000
_cell.length_b   1.000
_cell.length_c   1.000
_cell.angle_alpha   90.00
_cell.angle_beta   90.00
_cell.angle_gamma   90.00
#
_symmetry.space_group_name_H-M   'P 1'
#
loop_
_entity.id
_entity.type
_entity.pdbx_description
1 polymer ?
#
loop_
_entity_poly.entity_id
_entity_poly.type
_entity_poly.pdbx_seq_one_letter_code
_entity_poly.pdbx_strand_id
1 'polypeptide(L)'
;MIQRLTILSTLKAAIQRSRVVVLSGPRQCGKTTLARELLSEDSVNYFDLEDPASLARLDEPMTALRPLKGLVVVDEVQRRPDLFPVLR
;
A
#
# COMPACT_ATOMS: atom_id res chain seq x y z
N MET A 1 6.79 20.59 -1.34
CA MET A 1 6.52 19.29 -0.69
C MET A 1 7.44 19.18 0.53
N ILE A 2 6.92 18.82 1.71
CA ILE A 2 7.75 18.77 2.92
C ILE A 2 8.46 17.41 2.99
N GLN A 3 9.78 17.41 3.11
CA GLN A 3 10.56 16.18 3.22
C GLN A 3 10.34 15.50 4.58
N ARG A 4 10.03 14.20 4.58
CA ARG A 4 9.71 13.38 5.76
C ARG A 4 10.77 12.31 6.02
N LEU A 5 12.05 12.71 5.99
CA LEU A 5 13.20 11.81 5.96
C LEU A 5 13.17 10.73 7.07
N THR A 6 12.87 11.11 8.32
CA THR A 6 12.83 10.18 9.45
C THR A 6 11.69 9.15 9.34
N ILE A 7 10.54 9.54 8.82
CA ILE A 7 9.40 8.62 8.66
C ILE A 7 9.69 7.65 7.52
N LEU A 8 10.25 8.14 6.40
CA LEU A 8 10.62 7.29 5.27
C LEU A 8 11.70 6.27 5.65
N SER A 9 12.72 6.67 6.41
CA SER A 9 13.76 5.73 6.85
C SER A 9 13.18 4.66 7.78
N THR A 10 12.30 5.04 8.71
CA THR A 10 11.59 4.11 9.60
C THR A 10 10.71 3.14 8.81
N LEU A 11 9.97 3.65 7.83
CA LEU A 11 9.10 2.85 6.98
C LEU A 11 9.90 1.86 6.11
N LYS A 12 11.00 2.29 5.49
CA LYS A 12 11.91 1.42 4.74
C LYS A 12 12.49 0.31 5.61
N ALA A 13 12.92 0.64 6.83
CA ALA A 13 13.41 -0.36 7.79
C ALA A 13 12.31 -1.35 8.21
N ALA A 14 11.07 -0.88 8.41
CA ALA A 14 9.95 -1.75 8.73
C ALA A 14 9.61 -2.72 7.59
N ILE A 15 9.62 -2.23 6.33
CA ILE A 15 9.38 -3.04 5.13
C ILE A 15 10.46 -4.11 4.96
N GLN A 16 11.71 -3.79 5.26
CA GLN A 16 12.79 -4.80 5.23
C GLN A 16 12.64 -5.86 6.32
N ARG A 17 12.08 -5.48 7.48
CA ARG A 17 11.93 -6.38 8.63
C ARG A 17 10.70 -7.28 8.54
N SER A 18 9.62 -6.81 7.92
CA SER A 18 8.29 -7.46 7.99
C SER A 18 7.69 -7.62 6.60
N ARG A 19 7.04 -8.75 6.34
CA ARG A 19 6.36 -9.01 5.05
C ARG A 19 5.22 -8.03 4.78
N VAL A 20 4.55 -7.56 5.83
CA VAL A 20 3.44 -6.62 5.77
C VAL A 20 3.68 -5.49 6.78
N VAL A 21 3.46 -4.25 6.35
CA VAL A 21 3.57 -3.05 7.17
C VAL A 21 2.31 -2.22 6.99
N VAL A 22 1.72 -1.78 8.10
CA VAL A 22 0.55 -0.91 8.11
C VAL A 22 0.99 0.52 8.40
N LEU A 23 0.72 1.43 7.47
CA LEU A 23 0.90 2.87 7.69
C LEU A 23 -0.41 3.47 8.21
N SER A 24 -0.50 3.65 9.53
CA SER A 24 -1.67 4.25 10.19
C SER A 24 -1.43 5.71 10.57
N GLY A 25 -2.50 6.48 10.63
CA GLY A 25 -2.49 7.88 11.07
C GLY A 25 -3.77 8.62 10.71
N PRO A 26 -3.96 9.84 11.24
CA PRO A 26 -5.16 10.65 11.00
C PRO A 26 -5.46 10.87 9.50
N ARG A 27 -6.70 11.24 9.17
CA ARG A 27 -7.02 11.73 7.82
C ARG A 27 -6.14 12.95 7.50
N GLN A 28 -5.73 13.07 6.24
CA GLN A 28 -4.96 14.21 5.71
C GLN A 28 -3.57 14.45 6.32
N CYS A 29 -2.97 13.47 7.00
CA CYS A 29 -1.58 13.59 7.50
C CYS A 29 -0.49 13.26 6.47
N GLY A 30 -0.85 12.97 5.21
CA GLY A 30 0.09 12.69 4.12
C GLY A 30 0.52 11.22 3.96
N LYS A 31 -0.31 10.26 4.37
CA LYS A 31 -0.02 8.82 4.24
C LYS A 31 0.14 8.39 2.78
N THR A 32 -0.84 8.71 1.94
CA THR A 32 -0.81 8.49 0.49
C THR A 32 0.41 9.14 -0.15
N THR A 33 0.78 10.35 0.29
CA THR A 33 1.99 11.02 -0.17
C THR A 33 3.25 10.22 0.16
N LEU A 34 3.38 9.71 1.39
CA LEU A 34 4.51 8.86 1.80
C LEU A 34 4.54 7.53 1.04
N ALA A 35 3.38 6.93 0.78
CA ALA A 35 3.28 5.70 -0.02
C ALA A 35 3.76 5.94 -1.46
N ARG A 36 3.35 7.05 -2.07
CA ARG A 36 3.76 7.45 -3.43
C ARG A 36 5.26 7.77 -3.55
N GLU A 37 5.89 8.20 -2.46
CA GLU A 37 7.36 8.34 -2.40
C GLU A 37 8.11 6.99 -2.43
N LEU A 38 7.44 5.88 -2.09
CA LEU A 38 8.02 4.53 -2.15
C LEU A 38 7.70 3.80 -3.46
N LEU A 39 6.51 4.03 -4.02
CA LEU A 39 6.02 3.39 -5.22
C LEU A 39 5.10 4.33 -5.98
N SER A 40 5.37 4.57 -7.27
CA SER A 40 4.51 5.42 -8.11
C SER A 40 3.07 4.91 -8.13
N GLU A 41 2.09 5.82 -8.16
CA GLU A 41 0.67 5.48 -8.30
C GLU A 41 0.36 4.78 -9.64
N ASP A 42 1.17 5.05 -10.69
CA ASP A 42 1.05 4.37 -11.99
C ASP A 42 1.62 2.95 -11.99
N SER A 43 2.23 2.50 -10.89
CA SER A 43 2.80 1.16 -10.81
C SER A 43 1.70 0.10 -10.82
N VAL A 44 1.93 -1.01 -11.53
CA VAL A 44 1.06 -2.20 -11.44
C VAL A 44 0.99 -2.78 -10.02
N ASN A 45 1.96 -2.46 -9.16
CA ASN A 45 1.98 -2.87 -7.76
C ASN A 45 1.25 -1.89 -6.81
N TYR A 46 0.72 -0.79 -7.32
CA TYR A 46 -0.08 0.16 -6.55
C TYR A 46 -1.56 -0.14 -6.75
N PHE A 47 -2.30 -0.23 -5.65
CA PHE A 47 -3.74 -0.41 -5.62
C PHE A 47 -4.33 0.70 -4.76
N ASP A 48 -5.01 1.65 -5.38
CA ASP A 48 -5.79 2.65 -4.67
C ASP A 48 -7.22 2.13 -4.54
N LEU A 49 -7.65 1.73 -3.34
CA LEU A 49 -9.00 1.19 -3.19
C LEU A 49 -10.10 2.25 -3.32
N GLU A 50 -9.79 3.54 -3.53
CA GLU A 50 -10.75 4.55 -3.98
C GLU A 50 -11.09 4.42 -5.47
N ASP A 51 -10.15 3.93 -6.28
CA ASP A 51 -10.29 3.74 -7.72
C ASP A 51 -11.07 2.44 -8.06
N PRO A 52 -12.17 2.52 -8.83
CA PRO A 52 -12.91 1.35 -9.30
C PRO A 52 -12.06 0.32 -10.05
N ALA A 53 -11.05 0.73 -10.82
CA ALA A 53 -10.22 -0.20 -11.57
C ALA A 53 -9.34 -1.05 -10.63
N SER A 54 -8.73 -0.42 -9.62
CA SER A 54 -7.99 -1.10 -8.57
C SER A 54 -8.87 -2.04 -7.74
N LEU A 55 -10.12 -1.63 -7.44
CA LEU A 55 -11.10 -2.49 -6.77
C LEU A 55 -11.40 -3.74 -7.59
N ALA A 56 -11.72 -3.58 -8.89
CA ALA A 56 -12.02 -4.70 -9.79
C ALA A 56 -10.83 -5.65 -9.94
N ARG A 57 -9.60 -5.12 -10.01
CA ARG A 57 -8.38 -5.95 -10.03
C ARG A 57 -8.24 -6.82 -8.78
N LEU A 58 -8.85 -6.44 -7.66
CA LEU A 58 -8.82 -7.18 -6.39
C LEU A 58 -10.13 -7.94 -6.11
N ASP A 59 -10.95 -8.20 -7.14
CA ASP A 59 -12.09 -9.13 -7.02
C ASP A 59 -11.60 -10.57 -6.78
N GLU A 60 -10.46 -10.94 -7.37
CA GLU A 60 -9.71 -12.16 -7.05
C GLU A 60 -8.32 -11.82 -6.50
N PRO A 61 -8.19 -11.48 -5.20
CA PRO A 61 -6.96 -10.96 -4.62
C PRO A 61 -5.76 -11.89 -4.80
N MET A 62 -5.96 -13.21 -4.64
CA MET A 62 -4.87 -14.18 -4.77
C MET A 62 -4.35 -14.25 -6.20
N THR A 63 -5.23 -14.19 -7.20
CA THR A 63 -4.87 -14.17 -8.62
C THR A 63 -4.11 -12.89 -8.96
N ALA A 64 -4.57 -11.75 -8.44
CA ALA A 64 -3.99 -10.44 -8.72
C ALA A 64 -2.63 -10.22 -8.01
N LEU A 65 -2.49 -10.64 -6.76
CA LEU A 65 -1.32 -10.37 -5.94
C LEU A 65 -0.18 -11.39 -6.14
N ARG A 66 -0.50 -12.67 -6.42
CA ARG A 66 0.49 -13.75 -6.57
C ARG A 66 1.59 -13.50 -7.63
N PRO A 67 1.31 -12.93 -8.82
CA PRO A 67 2.36 -12.69 -9.81
C PRO A 67 3.25 -11.49 -9.45
N LEU A 68 2.79 -10.59 -8.58
CA LEU A 68 3.51 -9.37 -8.24
C LEU A 68 4.80 -9.69 -7.45
N LYS A 69 5.81 -8.84 -7.65
CA LYS A 69 7.12 -8.92 -7.00
C LYS A 69 7.50 -7.57 -6.43
N GLY A 70 8.28 -7.60 -5.36
CA GLY A 70 8.73 -6.38 -4.69
C GLY A 70 7.66 -5.77 -3.78
N LEU A 71 7.72 -4.45 -3.60
CA LEU A 71 6.78 -3.70 -2.78
C LEU A 71 5.42 -3.61 -3.49
N VAL A 72 4.36 -3.96 -2.78
CA VAL A 72 2.97 -3.74 -3.17
C VAL A 72 2.36 -2.75 -2.19
N VAL A 73 1.67 -1.74 -2.71
CA VAL A 73 0.97 -0.74 -1.90
C VAL A 73 -0.52 -0.92 -2.10
N VAL A 74 -1.25 -1.04 -0.99
CA VAL A 74 -2.71 -1.04 -0.97
C VAL A 74 -3.14 0.18 -0.16
N ASP A 75 -3.50 1.25 -0.86
CA ASP A 75 -3.97 2.50 -0.25
C ASP A 75 -5.46 2.41 0.10
N GLU A 76 -5.86 3.13 1.15
CA GLU A 76 -7.23 3.09 1.68
C GLU A 76 -7.75 1.65 1.96
N VAL A 77 -6.84 0.76 2.42
CA VAL A 77 -7.10 -0.67 2.69
C VAL A 77 -8.34 -0.94 3.56
N GLN A 78 -8.73 0.01 4.42
CA GLN A 78 -9.96 -0.03 5.21
C GLN A 78 -11.24 -0.20 4.38
N ARG A 79 -11.23 0.10 3.07
CA ARG A 79 -12.38 -0.12 2.18
C ARG A 79 -12.63 -1.61 1.87
N ARG A 80 -11.61 -2.47 2.02
CA ARG A 80 -11.69 -3.93 1.81
C ARG A 80 -11.06 -4.70 2.97
N PRO A 81 -11.68 -4.70 4.16
CA PRO A 81 -11.16 -5.44 5.33
C PRO A 81 -11.09 -6.97 5.09
N ASP A 82 -11.85 -7.48 4.12
CA ASP A 82 -11.80 -8.86 3.64
C ASP A 82 -10.45 -9.25 3.01
N LEU A 83 -9.56 -8.29 2.71
CA LEU A 83 -8.20 -8.57 2.24
C LEU A 83 -7.26 -9.06 3.36
N PHE A 84 -7.51 -8.73 4.64
CA PHE A 84 -6.56 -9.10 5.71
C PHE A 84 -6.32 -10.62 5.86
N PRO A 85 -7.34 -11.49 5.75
CA PRO A 85 -7.14 -12.94 5.78
C PRO A 85 -6.22 -13.48 4.67
N VAL A 86 -6.20 -12.86 3.49
CA VAL A 86 -5.38 -13.30 2.34
C VAL A 86 -3.95 -12.76 2.37
N LEU A 87 -3.69 -11.72 3.17
CA LEU A 87 -2.38 -11.08 3.34
C LEU A 87 -1.55 -11.67 4.50
N ARG A 88 -1.96 -12.82 5.06
CA ARG A 88 -1.27 -13.47 6.18
C ARG A 88 0.00 -14.22 5.78
#